data_AF-A0A1Q5CP70-F1
#
_entry.id   AF-A0A1Q5CP70-F1
#
_cell.length_a   1.000
_cell.length_b   1.000
_cell.length_c   1.000
_cell.angle_alpha   90.00
_cell.angle_beta   90.00
_cell.angle_gamma   90.00
#
_symmetry.space_group_name_H-M   'P 1'
#
loop_
_entity.id
_entity.type
_entity.pdbx_description
1 polymer ?
#
loop_
_entity_poly.entity_id
_entity_poly.type
_entity_poly.pdbx_seq_one_letter_code
_entity_poly.pdbx_strand_id
1 'polypeptide(L)'
;MDPVDLPSPVVRCAPVRTDAGALERELLARVDGEVRFDAGEAAGFRVKVPEASVCCGLAWISTGQLNVAKRVLGHTIDVLREDLRRGTPVVGLEPSCTAVFRADAAELLPKDPDIERLRKQTRTLAELLVERADDWQPPAVDARAVIQRHCHQYAVMGFDAERNLLERAGVDADVLDAGCCGLAGDFGFEKGHYEVSMACAESGLLPAVRAADDATLVLADGFSCRTQVEQAGTGRTPLHLAEVLAAALRGQDTEPERPSSPGPRALLPLGAVGAAAAALAALAAVRRSARNC
;
A
#
# COMPACT_ATOMS: atom_id res chain seq x y z
N MET A 1 17.20 -1.46 -36.09
CA MET A 1 16.06 -1.68 -35.18
C MET A 1 14.92 -0.91 -35.77
N ASP A 2 13.92 -1.61 -36.29
CA ASP A 2 12.72 -0.97 -36.83
C ASP A 2 11.90 -0.37 -35.66
N PRO A 3 11.29 0.81 -35.84
CA PRO A 3 10.49 1.44 -34.80
C PRO A 3 9.25 0.59 -34.53
N VAL A 4 9.03 0.27 -33.26
CA VAL A 4 7.82 -0.42 -32.79
C VAL A 4 6.66 0.57 -32.82
N ASP A 5 5.64 0.27 -33.62
CA ASP A 5 4.41 1.04 -33.70
C ASP A 5 3.51 0.68 -32.51
N LEU A 6 3.23 1.64 -31.64
CA LEU A 6 2.37 1.46 -30.48
C LEU A 6 0.92 1.88 -30.84
N PRO A 7 -0.10 1.12 -30.41
CA PRO A 7 -1.49 1.48 -30.69
C PRO A 7 -1.86 2.81 -30.02
N SER A 8 -2.70 3.59 -30.71
CA SER A 8 -3.21 4.87 -30.20
C SER A 8 -3.90 4.72 -28.83
N PRO A 9 -3.61 5.58 -27.85
CA PRO A 9 -4.21 5.48 -26.52
C PRO A 9 -5.73 5.65 -26.58
N VAL A 10 -6.44 4.78 -25.87
CA VAL A 10 -7.89 4.85 -25.72
C VAL A 10 -8.23 6.05 -24.82
N VAL A 11 -8.84 7.09 -25.40
CA VAL A 11 -9.37 8.22 -24.65
C VAL A 11 -10.71 7.80 -24.04
N ARG A 12 -10.78 7.65 -22.71
CA ARG A 12 -12.05 7.44 -22.01
C ARG A 12 -12.89 8.72 -22.04
N CYS A 13 -14.20 8.57 -22.22
CA CYS A 13 -15.17 9.68 -22.12
C CYS A 13 -15.05 10.40 -20.77
N ALA A 14 -15.36 11.70 -20.80
CA ALA A 14 -15.34 12.55 -19.60
C ALA A 14 -16.23 11.97 -18.49
N PRO A 15 -15.80 12.04 -17.21
CA PRO A 15 -16.61 11.55 -16.11
C PRO A 15 -17.92 12.34 -16.03
N VAL A 16 -19.02 11.63 -15.75
CA VAL A 16 -20.28 12.26 -15.32
C VAL A 16 -19.96 13.04 -14.06
N ARG A 17 -20.11 14.37 -14.11
CA ARG A 17 -19.95 15.21 -12.91
C ARG A 17 -21.19 15.06 -12.06
N THR A 18 -21.08 14.30 -10.97
CA THR A 18 -22.08 14.34 -9.90
C THR A 18 -21.96 15.68 -9.17
N ASP A 19 -23.04 16.46 -9.12
CA ASP A 19 -23.11 17.69 -8.32
C ASP A 19 -23.30 17.31 -6.85
N ALA A 20 -22.18 17.12 -6.15
CA ALA A 20 -22.15 16.78 -4.74
C ALA A 20 -22.93 17.79 -3.87
N GLY A 21 -22.97 19.07 -4.26
CA GLY A 21 -23.71 20.09 -3.53
C GLY A 21 -25.21 19.98 -3.71
N ALA A 22 -25.71 19.50 -4.87
CA ALA A 22 -27.13 19.24 -5.07
C ALA A 22 -27.62 18.05 -4.25
N LEU A 23 -26.81 16.98 -4.19
CA LEU A 23 -27.12 15.78 -3.40
C LEU A 23 -27.16 16.07 -1.89
N GLU A 24 -26.20 16.86 -1.39
CA GLU A 24 -26.14 17.29 0.02
C GLU A 24 -27.39 18.08 0.43
N ARG A 25 -27.82 19.05 -0.40
CA ARG A 25 -29.03 19.86 -0.14
C ARG A 25 -30.32 19.03 -0.07
N GLU A 26 -30.46 18.03 -0.94
CA GLU A 26 -31.65 17.18 -0.98
C GLU A 26 -31.73 16.24 0.24
N LEU A 27 -30.59 15.79 0.74
CA LEU A 27 -30.50 14.93 1.93
C LEU A 27 -30.74 15.72 3.23
N LEU A 28 -30.19 16.92 3.35
CA LEU A 28 -30.43 17.81 4.49
C LEU A 28 -31.89 18.27 4.60
N ALA A 29 -32.61 18.34 3.48
CA ALA A 29 -34.03 18.71 3.47
C ALA A 29 -34.96 17.60 4.02
N ARG A 30 -34.46 16.37 4.21
CA ARG A 30 -35.26 15.21 4.64
C ARG A 30 -34.91 14.69 6.04
N VAL A 31 -33.86 15.22 6.68
CA VAL A 31 -33.36 14.74 7.98
C VAL A 31 -33.02 15.95 8.87
N ASP A 32 -33.66 16.04 10.04
CA ASP A 32 -33.38 17.09 11.03
C ASP A 32 -32.18 16.65 11.90
N GLY A 33 -30.95 17.03 11.52
CA GLY A 33 -29.72 16.70 12.26
C GLY A 33 -28.46 16.52 11.40
N GLU A 34 -27.29 16.50 12.04
CA GLU A 34 -25.96 16.38 11.42
C GLU A 34 -25.87 15.11 10.52
N VAL A 35 -25.74 15.31 9.21
CA VAL A 35 -25.61 14.21 8.23
C VAL A 35 -24.22 13.59 8.38
N ARG A 36 -24.16 12.44 9.05
CA ARG A 36 -22.96 11.60 9.13
C ARG A 36 -22.98 10.58 7.99
N PHE A 37 -22.02 10.71 7.08
CA PHE A 37 -21.72 9.67 6.09
C PHE A 37 -20.81 8.62 6.72
N ASP A 38 -21.34 7.44 7.05
CA ASP A 38 -21.27 6.25 6.19
C ASP A 38 -21.81 5.01 6.95
N ALA A 39 -22.55 4.16 6.26
CA ALA A 39 -22.91 2.80 6.69
C ALA A 39 -21.74 1.81 6.47
N GLY A 40 -20.51 2.30 6.54
CA GLY A 40 -19.28 1.64 6.05
C GLY A 40 -18.21 1.37 7.10
N GLU A 41 -18.42 1.73 8.38
CA GLU A 41 -17.57 1.24 9.48
C GLU A 41 -17.92 -0.23 9.79
N ALA A 42 -17.72 -1.13 8.82
CA ALA A 42 -18.13 -2.54 8.94
C ALA A 42 -17.55 -3.18 10.23
N ALA A 43 -16.32 -2.82 10.59
CA ALA A 43 -15.63 -3.25 11.81
C ALA A 43 -15.54 -2.18 12.92
N GLY A 44 -16.29 -1.08 12.83
CA GLY A 44 -16.36 -0.05 13.89
C GLY A 44 -15.14 0.87 14.04
N PHE A 45 -14.26 0.93 13.02
CA PHE A 45 -13.08 1.81 13.04
C PHE A 45 -13.26 3.04 12.15
N ARG A 46 -12.86 4.19 12.69
CA ARG A 46 -12.62 5.39 11.88
C ARG A 46 -11.18 5.41 11.37
N VAL A 47 -11.01 5.42 10.06
CA VAL A 47 -9.70 5.46 9.41
C VAL A 47 -9.23 6.91 9.22
N LYS A 48 -7.98 7.18 9.60
CA LYS A 48 -7.27 8.43 9.26
C LYS A 48 -6.09 8.08 8.36
N VAL A 49 -6.10 8.61 7.13
CA VAL A 49 -4.94 8.55 6.23
C VAL A 49 -4.02 9.73 6.57
N PRO A 50 -2.69 9.52 6.66
CA PRO A 50 -1.75 10.62 6.89
C PRO A 50 -1.90 11.71 5.82
N GLU A 51 -1.88 12.98 6.27
CA GLU A 51 -2.04 14.14 5.38
C GLU A 51 -0.78 14.43 4.53
N ALA A 52 0.34 13.78 4.87
CA ALA A 52 1.60 13.87 4.16
C ALA A 52 2.12 12.47 3.82
N SER A 53 2.90 12.37 2.75
CA SER A 53 3.52 11.12 2.32
C SER A 53 4.46 10.59 3.40
N VAL A 54 4.18 9.39 3.88
CA VAL A 54 5.04 8.64 4.80
C VAL A 54 5.75 7.51 4.04
N CYS A 55 6.93 7.14 4.51
CA CYS A 55 7.66 6.00 3.96
C CYS A 55 8.34 5.22 5.08
N CYS A 56 8.35 3.89 4.98
CA CYS A 56 9.03 3.02 5.92
C CYS A 56 10.56 3.06 5.76
N GLY A 57 11.05 3.47 4.60
CA GLY A 57 12.49 3.59 4.34
C GLY A 57 13.20 2.28 3.99
N LEU A 58 12.47 1.17 3.84
CA LEU A 58 13.02 -0.18 3.59
C LEU A 58 14.07 -0.21 2.47
N ALA A 59 13.79 0.39 1.31
CA ALA A 59 14.72 0.39 0.18
C ALA A 59 16.08 1.05 0.52
N TRP A 60 16.07 2.07 1.39
CA TRP A 60 17.30 2.71 1.86
C TRP A 60 18.03 1.84 2.90
N ILE A 61 17.30 1.03 3.66
CA ILE A 61 17.86 0.07 4.61
C ILE A 61 18.54 -1.07 3.86
N SER A 62 17.84 -1.70 2.91
CA SER A 62 18.35 -2.85 2.14
C SER A 62 19.59 -2.53 1.31
N THR A 63 19.70 -1.29 0.84
CA THR A 63 20.86 -0.81 0.06
C THR A 63 21.97 -0.17 0.92
N GLY A 64 21.86 -0.23 2.25
CA GLY A 64 22.87 0.28 3.17
C GLY A 64 22.94 1.81 3.29
N GLN A 65 21.99 2.54 2.70
CA GLN A 65 21.88 4.00 2.73
C GLN A 65 21.26 4.50 4.05
N LEU A 66 21.81 4.07 5.18
CA LEU A 66 21.21 4.21 6.52
C LEU A 66 20.98 5.66 6.95
N ASN A 67 21.80 6.61 6.49
CA ASN A 67 21.59 8.03 6.76
C ASN A 67 20.33 8.58 6.06
N VAL A 68 20.03 8.09 4.85
CA VAL A 68 18.80 8.42 4.14
C VAL A 68 17.62 7.75 4.82
N ALA A 69 17.75 6.47 5.18
CA ALA A 69 16.72 5.73 5.91
C ALA A 69 16.31 6.44 7.20
N LYS A 70 17.28 6.90 8.02
CA LYS A 70 17.02 7.66 9.26
C LYS A 70 16.27 8.97 9.01
N ARG A 71 16.60 9.70 7.93
CA ARG A 71 15.90 10.94 7.58
C ARG A 71 14.45 10.66 7.16
N VAL A 72 14.25 9.62 6.35
CA VAL A 72 12.92 9.19 5.89
C VAL A 72 12.05 8.74 7.06
N LEU A 73 12.59 7.88 7.93
CA LEU A 73 11.91 7.44 9.16
C LEU A 73 11.62 8.62 10.09
N GLY A 74 12.56 9.56 10.25
CA GLY A 74 12.34 10.77 11.04
C GLY A 74 11.16 11.61 10.53
N HIS A 75 11.06 11.79 9.21
CA HIS A 75 9.90 12.47 8.62
C HIS A 75 8.59 11.72 8.90
N THR A 76 8.57 10.39 8.74
CA THR A 76 7.40 9.57 9.07
C THR A 76 6.99 9.72 10.53
N ILE A 77 7.95 9.76 11.46
CA ILE A 77 7.67 10.01 12.88
C ILE A 77 7.09 11.39 13.08
N ASP A 78 7.63 12.43 12.45
CA ASP A 78 7.09 13.80 12.59
C ASP A 78 5.64 13.90 12.12
N VAL A 79 5.28 13.23 11.02
CA VAL A 79 3.91 13.19 10.49
C VAL A 79 2.97 12.43 11.44
N LEU A 80 3.41 11.31 12.01
CA LEU A 80 2.56 10.43 12.83
C LEU A 80 2.58 10.77 14.32
N ARG A 81 3.44 11.68 14.76
CA ARG A 81 3.78 11.94 16.17
C ARG A 81 2.56 12.11 17.06
N GLU A 82 1.64 12.96 16.64
CA GLU A 82 0.45 13.29 17.42
C GLU A 82 -0.52 12.11 17.54
N ASP A 83 -0.67 11.32 16.47
CA ASP A 83 -1.48 10.08 16.49
C ASP A 83 -0.83 9.01 17.38
N LEU A 84 0.49 8.83 17.28
CA LEU A 84 1.24 7.88 18.12
C LEU A 84 1.16 8.22 19.60
N ARG A 85 1.17 9.51 19.95
CA ARG A 85 1.04 9.97 21.34
C ARG A 85 -0.36 9.78 21.90
N ARG A 86 -1.39 9.86 21.05
CA ARG A 86 -2.77 9.50 21.41
C ARG A 86 -3.00 7.99 21.55
N GLY A 87 -2.03 7.18 21.13
CA GLY A 87 -2.16 5.71 21.15
C GLY A 87 -2.94 5.15 19.96
N THR A 88 -3.08 5.93 18.88
CA THR A 88 -3.77 5.51 17.66
C THR A 88 -2.99 4.37 16.98
N PRO A 89 -3.61 3.21 16.73
CA PRO A 89 -2.96 2.13 15.98
C PRO A 89 -2.53 2.57 14.59
N VAL A 90 -1.39 2.06 14.14
CA VAL A 90 -0.89 2.24 12.78
C VAL A 90 -1.10 0.94 12.01
N VAL A 91 -1.97 0.94 11.02
CA VAL A 91 -2.21 -0.25 10.17
C VAL A 91 -1.30 -0.20 8.96
N GLY A 92 -0.42 -1.18 8.83
CA GLY A 92 0.39 -1.38 7.64
C GLY A 92 -0.21 -2.44 6.73
N LEU A 93 -0.52 -2.04 5.48
CA LEU A 93 -0.99 -2.95 4.43
C LEU A 93 0.16 -3.67 3.72
N GLU A 94 1.35 -3.05 3.69
CA GLU A 94 2.54 -3.65 3.10
C GLU A 94 3.38 -4.33 4.21
N PRO A 95 3.46 -5.67 4.26
CA PRO A 95 4.08 -6.35 5.38
C PRO A 95 5.57 -6.04 5.53
N SER A 96 6.28 -5.72 4.44
CA SER A 96 7.68 -5.31 4.51
C SER A 96 7.87 -3.95 5.21
N CYS A 97 6.99 -2.99 4.96
CA CYS A 97 6.99 -1.72 5.69
C CYS A 97 6.54 -1.89 7.14
N THR A 98 5.54 -2.72 7.40
CA THR A 98 5.08 -3.04 8.76
C THR A 98 6.21 -3.66 9.59
N ALA A 99 7.02 -4.54 8.99
CA ALA A 99 8.18 -5.14 9.63
C ALA A 99 9.25 -4.09 9.99
N VAL A 100 9.55 -3.14 9.10
CA VAL A 100 10.48 -2.03 9.41
C VAL A 100 10.01 -1.24 10.63
N PHE A 101 8.73 -0.90 10.69
CA PHE A 101 8.18 -0.17 11.84
C PHE A 101 8.21 -1.00 13.14
N ARG A 102 8.07 -2.34 13.05
CA ARG A 102 8.10 -3.25 14.19
C ARG A 102 9.49 -3.67 14.66
N ALA A 103 10.50 -3.57 13.81
CA ALA A 103 11.87 -4.01 14.12
C ALA A 103 12.90 -2.92 13.79
N ASP A 104 13.24 -2.76 12.51
CA ASP A 104 14.42 -2.02 12.06
C ASP A 104 14.41 -0.54 12.50
N ALA A 105 13.24 0.10 12.55
CA ALA A 105 13.12 1.50 12.94
C ALA A 105 13.64 1.76 14.37
N ALA A 106 13.39 0.83 15.30
CA ALA A 106 13.87 0.91 16.67
C ALA A 106 15.39 0.73 16.77
N GLU A 107 15.99 -0.06 15.88
CA GLU A 107 17.44 -0.21 15.81
C GLU A 107 18.12 1.02 15.20
N LEU A 108 17.49 1.65 14.21
CA LEU A 108 18.04 2.81 13.53
C LEU A 108 17.90 4.11 14.33
N LEU A 109 16.82 4.27 15.08
CA LEU A 109 16.48 5.47 15.85
C LEU A 109 16.15 5.16 17.32
N PRO A 110 17.06 4.51 18.08
CA PRO A 110 16.77 3.96 19.41
C PRO A 110 16.50 5.01 20.50
N LYS A 111 16.77 6.28 20.22
CA LYS A 111 16.65 7.39 21.19
C LYS A 111 15.34 8.16 21.07
N ASP A 112 14.55 7.92 20.02
CA ASP A 112 13.26 8.59 19.85
C ASP A 112 12.14 7.76 20.53
N PRO A 113 11.47 8.25 21.58
CA PRO A 113 10.41 7.51 22.24
C PRO A 113 9.19 7.27 21.33
N ASP A 114 8.98 8.10 20.32
CA ASP A 114 7.87 7.94 19.38
C ASP A 114 8.14 6.77 18.39
N ILE A 115 9.39 6.34 18.20
CA ILE A 115 9.73 5.10 17.48
C ILE A 115 9.29 3.87 18.25
N GLU A 116 9.48 3.83 19.57
CA GLU A 116 9.00 2.72 20.39
C GLU A 116 7.46 2.68 20.45
N ARG A 117 6.82 3.84 20.38
CA ARG A 117 5.36 3.93 20.20
C ARG A 117 4.93 3.35 18.87
N LEU A 118 5.58 3.76 17.77
CA LEU A 118 5.32 3.23 16.43
C LEU A 118 5.44 1.71 16.44
N ARG A 119 6.56 1.18 16.94
CA ARG A 119 6.79 -0.27 17.08
C ARG A 119 5.63 -1.00 17.75
N LYS A 120 5.18 -0.49 18.90
CA LYS A 120 4.09 -1.10 19.69
C LYS A 120 2.71 -0.90 19.10
N GLN A 121 2.50 0.14 18.31
CA GLN A 121 1.19 0.51 17.77
C GLN A 121 0.98 0.04 16.33
N THR A 122 2.05 -0.36 15.64
CA THR A 122 1.96 -0.94 14.30
C THR A 122 1.34 -2.34 14.33
N ARG A 123 0.38 -2.57 13.44
CA ARG A 123 -0.33 -3.83 13.21
C ARG A 123 -0.47 -4.11 11.71
N THR A 124 -0.54 -5.38 11.32
CA THR A 124 -1.14 -5.75 10.03
C THR A 124 -2.65 -5.48 10.07
N LEU A 125 -3.30 -5.48 8.90
CA LEU A 125 -4.77 -5.38 8.85
C LEU A 125 -5.43 -6.53 9.63
N ALA A 126 -4.94 -7.75 9.45
CA ALA A 126 -5.49 -8.92 10.12
C ALA A 126 -5.31 -8.84 11.64
N GLU A 127 -4.12 -8.44 12.12
CA GLU A 127 -3.90 -8.25 13.55
C GLU A 127 -4.86 -7.21 14.13
N LEU A 128 -5.09 -6.07 13.45
CA LEU A 128 -6.05 -5.08 13.94
C LEU A 128 -7.46 -5.67 14.06
N LEU A 129 -7.93 -6.36 13.01
CA LEU A 129 -9.28 -6.90 12.95
C LEU A 129 -9.48 -8.05 13.95
N VAL A 130 -8.47 -8.88 14.17
CA VAL A 130 -8.53 -9.98 15.15
C VAL A 130 -8.40 -9.48 16.59
N GLU A 131 -7.51 -8.52 16.86
CA GLU A 131 -7.23 -8.05 18.23
C GLU A 131 -8.23 -7.02 18.76
N ARG A 132 -8.89 -6.25 17.87
CA ARG A 132 -9.62 -5.04 18.28
C ARG A 132 -11.03 -4.91 17.73
N ALA A 133 -11.48 -5.84 16.91
CA ALA A 133 -12.83 -5.84 16.36
C ALA A 133 -13.66 -6.96 17.01
N ASP A 134 -13.83 -6.88 18.33
CA ASP A 134 -14.40 -7.97 19.16
C ASP A 134 -15.80 -8.42 18.71
N ASP A 135 -16.66 -7.48 18.30
CA ASP A 135 -18.03 -7.75 17.85
C ASP A 135 -18.16 -7.91 16.33
N TRP A 136 -17.05 -7.77 15.59
CA TRP A 136 -17.07 -7.85 14.14
C TRP A 136 -16.79 -9.29 13.67
N GLN A 137 -17.60 -9.76 12.73
CA GLN A 137 -17.34 -10.98 11.99
C GLN A 137 -16.97 -10.64 10.54
N PRO A 138 -15.95 -11.31 9.98
CA PRO A 138 -15.65 -11.14 8.57
C PRO A 138 -16.84 -11.59 7.72
N PRO A 139 -17.04 -10.99 6.53
CA PRO A 139 -17.99 -11.51 5.57
C PRO A 139 -17.58 -12.94 5.15
N ALA A 140 -18.57 -13.76 4.77
CA ALA A 140 -18.29 -15.05 4.17
C ALA A 140 -17.65 -14.85 2.79
N VAL A 141 -16.47 -15.43 2.62
CA VAL A 141 -15.75 -15.48 1.34
C VAL A 141 -15.97 -16.85 0.69
N ASP A 142 -15.98 -17.92 1.49
CA ASP A 142 -16.29 -19.30 1.07
C ASP A 142 -15.54 -19.76 -0.19
N ALA A 143 -14.21 -19.54 -0.19
CA ALA A 143 -13.34 -19.84 -1.32
C ALA A 143 -12.07 -20.61 -0.89
N ARG A 144 -11.41 -21.26 -1.84
CA ARG A 144 -10.05 -21.78 -1.65
C ARG A 144 -9.06 -20.66 -1.94
N ALA A 145 -7.94 -20.64 -1.23
CA ALA A 145 -6.87 -19.68 -1.48
C ALA A 145 -5.48 -20.32 -1.39
N VAL A 146 -4.63 -20.05 -2.38
CA VAL A 146 -3.19 -20.25 -2.29
C VAL A 146 -2.56 -18.95 -1.82
N ILE A 147 -1.77 -19.00 -0.75
CA ILE A 147 -1.33 -17.80 -0.04
C ILE A 147 0.19 -17.74 0.06
N GLN A 148 0.77 -16.70 -0.51
CA GLN A 148 2.17 -16.35 -0.31
C GLN A 148 2.32 -15.51 0.96
N ARG A 149 2.78 -16.12 2.05
CA ARG A 149 3.21 -15.39 3.24
C ARG A 149 4.40 -14.50 2.90
N HIS A 150 4.35 -13.22 3.27
CA HIS A 150 5.46 -12.31 3.01
C HIS A 150 6.69 -12.67 3.88
N CYS A 151 7.89 -12.65 3.30
CA CYS A 151 9.12 -13.04 4.02
C CYS A 151 9.41 -12.16 5.25
N HIS A 152 9.15 -10.85 5.16
CA HIS A 152 9.30 -9.93 6.29
C HIS A 152 8.25 -10.15 7.38
N GLN A 153 7.04 -10.57 6.99
CA GLN A 153 5.97 -10.90 7.93
C GLN A 153 6.30 -12.18 8.68
N TYR A 154 6.75 -13.21 7.97
CA TYR A 154 7.27 -14.43 8.59
C TYR A 154 8.36 -14.14 9.62
N ALA A 155 9.31 -13.25 9.29
CA ALA A 155 10.45 -12.96 10.15
C ALA A 155 10.10 -12.14 11.41
N VAL A 156 9.13 -11.22 11.32
CA VAL A 156 8.90 -10.20 12.37
C VAL A 156 7.56 -10.35 13.10
N MET A 157 6.52 -10.84 12.43
CA MET A 157 5.13 -10.72 12.91
C MET A 157 4.40 -12.06 13.01
N GLY A 158 4.78 -13.07 12.22
CA GLY A 158 4.02 -14.32 12.08
C GLY A 158 2.85 -14.18 11.10
N PHE A 159 1.98 -15.19 11.04
CA PHE A 159 0.83 -15.25 10.10
C PHE A 159 -0.46 -15.76 10.76
N ASP A 160 -0.49 -15.80 12.10
CA ASP A 160 -1.59 -16.44 12.83
C ASP A 160 -2.87 -15.59 12.79
N ALA A 161 -2.74 -14.26 12.79
CA ALA A 161 -3.88 -13.36 12.68
C ALA A 161 -4.55 -13.47 11.31
N GLU A 162 -3.77 -13.51 10.23
CA GLU A 162 -4.26 -13.71 8.87
C GLU A 162 -4.95 -15.06 8.73
N ARG A 163 -4.33 -16.13 9.26
CA ARG A 163 -4.92 -17.48 9.28
C ARG A 163 -6.27 -17.48 10.02
N ASN A 164 -6.31 -16.93 11.23
CA ASN A 164 -7.54 -16.87 12.02
C ASN A 164 -8.66 -16.10 11.29
N LEU A 165 -8.31 -14.95 10.70
CA LEU A 165 -9.27 -14.11 9.99
C LEU A 165 -9.81 -14.81 8.74
N LEU A 166 -8.95 -15.48 7.97
CA LEU A 166 -9.33 -16.24 6.78
C LEU A 166 -10.20 -17.45 7.12
N GLU A 167 -9.86 -18.20 8.17
CA GLU A 167 -10.67 -19.32 8.67
C GLU A 167 -12.07 -18.85 9.10
N ARG A 168 -12.16 -17.73 9.82
CA ARG A 168 -13.44 -17.12 10.21
C ARG A 168 -14.27 -16.63 9.01
N ALA A 169 -13.60 -16.25 7.92
CA ALA A 169 -14.23 -15.84 6.66
C ALA A 169 -14.61 -17.05 5.77
N GLY A 170 -14.39 -18.28 6.21
CA GLY A 170 -14.71 -19.49 5.43
C GLY A 170 -13.70 -19.81 4.32
N VAL A 171 -12.47 -19.27 4.38
CA VAL A 171 -11.45 -19.51 3.37
C VAL A 171 -10.65 -20.78 3.68
N ASP A 172 -10.63 -21.72 2.74
CA ASP A 172 -9.72 -22.88 2.74
C ASP A 172 -8.32 -22.44 2.29
N ALA A 173 -7.49 -22.06 3.26
CA ALA A 173 -6.21 -21.39 3.05
C ALA A 173 -5.02 -22.37 2.98
N ASP A 174 -4.48 -22.57 1.77
CA ASP A 174 -3.18 -23.20 1.54
C ASP A 174 -2.06 -22.15 1.66
N VAL A 175 -1.51 -22.02 2.88
CA VAL A 175 -0.42 -21.09 3.18
C VAL A 175 0.91 -21.72 2.80
N LEU A 176 1.53 -21.19 1.75
CA LEU A 176 2.75 -21.74 1.17
C LEU A 176 3.95 -21.57 2.09
N ASP A 177 4.76 -22.63 2.21
CA ASP A 177 6.12 -22.58 2.73
C ASP A 177 7.15 -22.41 1.59
N ALA A 178 6.87 -21.48 0.67
CA ALA A 178 7.64 -21.26 -0.56
C ALA A 178 8.82 -20.28 -0.39
N GLY A 179 9.13 -19.85 0.83
CA GLY A 179 10.16 -18.85 1.08
C GLY A 179 9.83 -17.48 0.47
N CYS A 180 10.82 -16.82 -0.14
CA CYS A 180 10.68 -15.48 -0.72
C CYS A 180 10.09 -15.54 -2.13
N CYS A 181 9.24 -14.57 -2.49
CA CYS A 181 8.77 -14.41 -3.87
C CYS A 181 9.88 -14.10 -4.89
N GLY A 182 11.06 -13.64 -4.46
CA GLY A 182 12.20 -13.36 -5.34
C GLY A 182 12.46 -11.87 -5.61
N LEU A 183 11.45 -10.99 -5.56
CA LEU A 183 11.68 -9.56 -5.80
C LEU A 183 12.45 -8.86 -4.68
N ALA A 184 12.18 -9.19 -3.40
CA ALA A 184 12.88 -8.69 -2.22
C ALA A 184 13.22 -7.19 -2.24
N GLY A 185 12.21 -6.33 -2.46
CA GLY A 185 12.40 -4.89 -2.62
C GLY A 185 12.75 -4.53 -4.07
N ASP A 186 13.89 -3.89 -4.27
CA ASP A 186 14.45 -3.54 -5.59
C ASP A 186 15.31 -4.65 -6.20
N PHE A 187 15.68 -5.68 -5.42
CA PHE A 187 16.60 -6.73 -5.84
C PHE A 187 16.22 -7.37 -7.19
N GLY A 188 14.96 -7.77 -7.37
CA GLY A 188 14.51 -8.41 -8.61
C GLY A 188 14.44 -7.47 -9.82
N PHE A 189 14.48 -6.15 -9.59
CA PHE A 189 14.52 -5.14 -10.64
C PHE A 189 15.95 -4.74 -11.04
N GLU A 190 16.93 -5.07 -10.22
CA GLU A 190 18.32 -4.72 -10.46
C GLU A 190 18.91 -5.50 -11.65
N LYS A 191 19.79 -4.84 -12.39
CA LYS A 191 20.39 -5.41 -13.59
C LYS A 191 21.20 -6.65 -13.23
N GLY A 192 20.83 -7.78 -13.82
CA GLY A 192 21.51 -9.06 -13.62
C GLY A 192 20.91 -9.92 -12.51
N HIS A 193 19.86 -9.46 -11.81
CA HIS A 193 19.21 -10.24 -10.75
C HIS A 193 17.93 -10.96 -11.19
N TYR A 194 17.43 -10.68 -12.40
CA TYR A 194 16.16 -11.22 -12.89
C TYR A 194 16.09 -12.76 -12.82
N GLU A 195 17.13 -13.45 -13.28
CA GLU A 195 17.15 -14.93 -13.29
C GLU A 195 17.09 -15.50 -11.86
N VAL A 196 17.76 -14.87 -10.90
CA VAL A 196 17.73 -15.28 -9.48
C VAL A 196 16.36 -15.00 -8.88
N SER A 197 15.79 -13.82 -9.15
CA SER A 197 14.43 -13.46 -8.71
C SER A 197 13.41 -14.50 -9.19
N MET A 198 13.45 -14.84 -10.48
CA MET A 198 12.57 -15.86 -11.06
C MET A 198 12.82 -17.23 -10.46
N ALA A 199 14.09 -17.65 -10.27
CA ALA A 199 14.41 -18.94 -9.66
C ALA A 199 13.88 -19.07 -8.22
N CYS A 200 13.93 -17.99 -7.43
CA CYS A 200 13.30 -17.95 -6.11
C CYS A 200 11.78 -18.17 -6.21
N ALA A 201 11.10 -17.44 -7.10
CA ALA A 201 9.65 -17.58 -7.30
C ALA A 201 9.28 -19.00 -7.79
N GLU A 202 10.10 -19.58 -8.66
CA GLU A 202 9.94 -20.93 -9.22
C GLU A 202 10.18 -22.05 -8.20
N SER A 203 10.81 -21.75 -7.05
CA SER A 203 11.06 -22.76 -6.01
C SER A 203 9.80 -23.23 -5.29
N GLY A 204 8.69 -22.47 -5.36
CA GLY A 204 7.43 -22.87 -4.75
C GLY A 204 6.23 -22.01 -5.12
N LEU A 205 6.37 -20.69 -5.15
CA LEU A 205 5.27 -19.75 -5.40
C LEU A 205 4.62 -19.95 -6.78
N LEU A 206 5.40 -19.82 -7.85
CA LEU A 206 4.85 -19.89 -9.21
C LEU A 206 4.30 -21.28 -9.58
N PRO A 207 4.93 -22.40 -9.17
CA PRO A 207 4.33 -23.73 -9.33
C PRO A 207 2.96 -23.84 -8.66
N ALA A 208 2.82 -23.38 -7.41
CA ALA A 208 1.54 -23.44 -6.70
C ALA A 208 0.46 -22.59 -7.37
N VAL A 209 0.81 -21.38 -7.81
CA VAL A 209 -0.11 -20.49 -8.55
C VAL A 209 -0.59 -21.13 -9.86
N ARG A 210 0.31 -21.79 -10.61
CA ARG A 210 -0.06 -22.46 -11.87
C ARG A 210 -0.87 -23.74 -11.67
N ALA A 211 -0.69 -24.42 -10.53
CA ALA A 211 -1.42 -25.65 -10.20
C ALA A 211 -2.83 -25.39 -9.64
N ALA A 212 -3.06 -24.21 -9.06
CA ALA A 212 -4.35 -23.81 -8.53
C ALA A 212 -5.41 -23.71 -9.64
N ASP A 213 -6.63 -24.16 -9.38
CA ASP A 213 -7.76 -23.98 -10.32
C ASP A 213 -8.16 -22.50 -10.43
N ASP A 214 -8.95 -22.14 -11.45
CA ASP A 214 -9.33 -20.76 -11.74
C ASP A 214 -10.18 -20.10 -10.63
N ALA A 215 -10.90 -20.92 -9.84
CA ALA A 215 -11.73 -20.44 -8.74
C ALA A 215 -10.93 -20.19 -7.46
N THR A 216 -9.72 -20.73 -7.37
CA THR A 216 -8.82 -20.54 -6.22
C THR A 216 -8.26 -19.13 -6.21
N LEU A 217 -8.37 -18.43 -5.08
CA LEU A 217 -7.77 -17.11 -4.89
C LEU A 217 -6.25 -17.24 -4.79
N VAL A 218 -5.52 -16.26 -5.33
CA VAL A 218 -4.08 -16.12 -5.10
C VAL A 218 -3.89 -14.93 -4.19
N LEU A 219 -3.48 -15.16 -2.93
CA LEU A 219 -3.34 -14.09 -1.94
C LEU A 219 -1.88 -13.78 -1.62
N ALA A 220 -1.56 -12.49 -1.63
CA ALA A 220 -0.28 -11.96 -1.20
C ALA A 220 -0.43 -10.50 -0.77
N ASP A 221 -0.22 -10.21 0.51
CA ASP A 221 -0.34 -8.83 1.03
C ASP A 221 0.85 -7.94 0.64
N GLY A 222 2.02 -8.53 0.36
CA GLY A 222 3.16 -7.78 -0.12
C GLY A 222 3.05 -7.38 -1.59
N PHE A 223 3.26 -6.10 -1.87
CA PHE A 223 3.34 -5.52 -3.20
C PHE A 223 4.34 -6.29 -4.07
N SER A 224 5.55 -6.53 -3.57
CA SER A 224 6.57 -7.30 -4.30
C SER A 224 6.10 -8.72 -4.64
N CYS A 225 5.39 -9.39 -3.73
CA CYS A 225 4.87 -10.73 -4.00
C CYS A 225 3.79 -10.70 -5.10
N ARG A 226 2.87 -9.72 -5.06
CA ARG A 226 1.87 -9.53 -6.12
C ARG A 226 2.52 -9.21 -7.47
N THR A 227 3.45 -8.26 -7.49
CA THR A 227 4.17 -7.88 -8.71
C THR A 227 4.92 -9.07 -9.33
N GLN A 228 5.55 -9.92 -8.51
CA GLN A 228 6.23 -11.12 -9.02
C GLN A 228 5.26 -12.05 -9.74
N VAL A 229 4.10 -12.35 -9.15
CA VAL A 229 3.11 -13.27 -9.74
C VAL A 229 2.54 -12.70 -11.03
N GLU A 230 2.28 -11.39 -11.08
CA GLU A 230 1.79 -10.68 -12.27
C GLU A 230 2.83 -10.70 -13.40
N GLN A 231 4.08 -10.37 -13.10
CA GLN A 231 5.15 -10.27 -14.10
C GLN A 231 5.60 -11.65 -14.62
N ALA A 232 5.42 -12.70 -13.82
CA ALA A 232 5.72 -14.07 -14.24
C ALA A 232 4.79 -14.59 -15.35
N GLY A 233 3.73 -13.84 -15.72
CA GLY A 233 2.86 -14.21 -16.84
C GLY A 233 2.02 -15.46 -16.58
N THR A 234 1.68 -15.73 -15.32
CA THR A 234 0.88 -16.90 -14.90
C THR A 234 -0.57 -16.84 -15.38
N GLY A 235 -1.04 -15.69 -15.85
CA GLY A 235 -2.45 -15.43 -16.17
C GLY A 235 -3.33 -15.26 -14.92
N ARG A 236 -2.75 -15.40 -13.73
CA ARG A 236 -3.44 -15.24 -12.45
C ARG A 236 -3.24 -13.83 -11.91
N THR A 237 -4.27 -13.33 -11.25
CA THR A 237 -4.20 -12.02 -10.60
C THR A 237 -4.14 -12.18 -9.10
N PRO A 238 -3.02 -11.85 -8.45
CA PRO A 238 -2.89 -11.95 -7.01
C PRO A 238 -3.63 -10.79 -6.33
N LEU A 239 -4.17 -11.06 -5.15
CA LEU A 239 -5.00 -10.17 -4.36
C LEU A 239 -4.38 -9.91 -2.99
N HIS A 240 -4.67 -8.75 -2.44
CA HIS A 240 -4.43 -8.39 -1.05
C HIS A 240 -5.63 -8.81 -0.19
N LEU A 241 -5.41 -9.22 1.06
CA LEU A 241 -6.47 -9.64 1.99
C LEU A 241 -7.60 -8.60 2.10
N ALA A 242 -7.24 -7.31 2.19
CA ALA A 242 -8.20 -6.20 2.19
C ALA A 242 -9.14 -6.18 0.97
N GLU A 243 -8.66 -6.55 -0.23
CA GLU A 243 -9.47 -6.56 -1.45
C GLU A 243 -10.52 -7.67 -1.38
N VAL A 244 -10.12 -8.86 -0.91
CA VAL A 244 -11.04 -9.99 -0.71
C VAL A 244 -12.13 -9.64 0.30
N LEU A 245 -11.75 -9.10 1.46
CA LEU A 245 -12.71 -8.71 2.48
C LEU A 245 -13.65 -7.60 1.98
N ALA A 246 -13.13 -6.61 1.25
CA ALA A 246 -13.93 -5.53 0.69
C ALA A 246 -14.92 -6.03 -0.36
N ALA A 247 -14.51 -6.93 -1.25
CA ALA A 247 -15.39 -7.53 -2.25
C ALA A 247 -16.51 -8.33 -1.60
N ALA A 248 -16.18 -9.17 -0.62
CA ALA A 248 -17.15 -9.96 0.14
C ALA A 248 -18.14 -9.07 0.93
N LEU A 249 -17.68 -7.98 1.55
CA LEU A 249 -18.57 -7.00 2.21
C LEU A 249 -19.55 -6.33 1.22
N ARG A 250 -19.16 -6.15 -0.04
CA ARG A 250 -19.99 -5.54 -1.08
C ARG A 250 -20.88 -6.54 -1.82
N GLY A 251 -20.71 -7.84 -1.57
CA GLY A 251 -21.37 -8.89 -2.36
C GLY A 251 -20.95 -8.87 -3.83
N GLN A 252 -19.70 -8.55 -4.10
CA GLN A 252 -19.12 -8.41 -5.44
C GLN A 252 -18.01 -9.45 -5.66
N ASP A 253 -17.73 -9.74 -6.93
CA ASP A 253 -16.53 -10.49 -7.30
C ASP A 253 -15.28 -9.70 -6.89
N THR A 254 -14.21 -10.40 -6.52
CA THR A 254 -12.98 -9.73 -6.11
C THR A 254 -12.25 -9.16 -7.32
N GLU A 255 -12.21 -7.84 -7.43
CA GLU A 255 -11.37 -7.13 -8.40
C GLU A 255 -10.11 -6.57 -7.73
N PRO A 256 -8.92 -6.74 -8.33
CA PRO A 256 -7.68 -6.16 -7.79
C PRO A 256 -7.70 -4.63 -7.91
N GLU A 257 -7.53 -3.95 -6.79
CA GLU A 257 -7.43 -2.50 -6.71
C GLU A 257 -5.96 -2.07 -6.89
N ARG A 258 -5.57 -1.88 -8.15
CA ARG A 258 -4.26 -1.29 -8.46
C ARG A 258 -4.38 0.23 -8.57
N PRO A 259 -3.59 1.03 -7.82
CA PRO A 259 -3.45 2.44 -8.15
C PRO A 259 -2.95 2.54 -9.58
N SER A 260 -3.60 3.37 -10.40
CA SER A 260 -3.11 3.64 -11.75
C SER A 260 -1.68 4.19 -11.64
N SER A 261 -0.78 3.74 -12.53
CA SER A 261 0.59 4.25 -12.57
C SER A 261 0.55 5.77 -12.51
N PRO A 262 1.35 6.41 -11.62
CA PRO A 262 1.33 7.85 -11.51
C PRO A 262 1.51 8.44 -12.89
N GLY A 263 0.57 9.27 -13.34
CA GLY A 263 0.66 9.90 -14.66
C GLY A 263 2.00 10.64 -14.80
N PRO A 264 2.48 10.93 -16.01
CA PRO A 264 3.82 11.48 -16.25
C PRO A 264 4.16 12.75 -15.45
N ARG A 265 3.16 13.45 -14.90
CA ARG A 265 3.32 14.60 -14.00
C ARG A 265 3.79 14.25 -12.59
N ALA A 266 3.53 13.05 -12.08
CA ALA A 266 4.00 12.60 -10.77
C ALA A 266 5.45 12.12 -10.78
N LEU A 267 6.03 11.91 -11.97
CA LEU A 267 7.45 11.63 -12.19
C LEU A 267 8.29 12.91 -12.36
N LEU A 268 7.66 14.10 -12.32
CA LEU A 268 8.41 15.35 -12.34
C LEU A 268 9.16 15.50 -11.01
N PRO A 269 10.49 15.75 -11.04
CA PRO A 269 11.23 15.96 -9.81
C PRO A 269 10.66 17.18 -9.07
N LEU A 270 10.48 17.04 -7.75
CA LEU A 270 10.05 18.10 -6.82
C LEU A 270 10.85 19.41 -6.91
N GLY A 271 11.96 19.44 -7.68
CA GLY A 271 12.78 20.63 -7.94
C GLY A 271 12.28 21.56 -9.07
N ALA A 272 11.28 21.18 -9.87
CA ALA A 272 10.86 22.03 -11.01
C ALA A 272 10.01 23.26 -10.62
N VAL A 273 9.48 23.32 -9.39
CA VAL A 273 8.67 24.45 -8.93
C VAL A 273 9.52 25.69 -8.57
N GLY A 274 10.85 25.53 -8.37
CA GLY A 274 11.76 26.63 -8.01
C GLY A 274 12.20 27.52 -9.17
N ALA A 275 12.16 27.04 -10.42
CA ALA A 275 12.72 27.79 -11.56
C ALA A 275 11.84 28.95 -12.04
N ALA A 276 10.52 28.87 -11.85
CA ALA A 276 9.60 29.93 -12.27
C ALA A 276 9.66 31.18 -11.37
N ALA A 277 9.97 31.01 -10.08
CA ALA A 277 10.07 32.13 -9.14
C ALA A 277 11.35 32.97 -9.35
N ALA A 278 12.46 32.34 -9.75
CA ALA A 278 13.72 33.03 -10.01
C ALA A 278 13.67 33.90 -11.29
N ALA A 279 12.93 33.46 -12.32
CA ALA A 279 12.79 34.21 -13.57
C ALA A 279 11.98 35.51 -13.38
N LEU A 280 10.94 35.50 -12.53
CA LEU A 280 10.12 36.69 -12.25
C LEU A 280 10.87 37.74 -11.41
N ALA A 281 11.74 37.32 -10.49
CA ALA A 281 12.57 38.25 -9.72
C ALA A 281 13.65 38.95 -10.57
N ALA A 282 14.25 38.24 -11.53
CA ALA A 282 15.24 38.82 -12.45
C ALA A 282 14.62 39.86 -13.41
N LEU A 283 13.41 39.61 -13.91
CA LEU A 283 12.67 40.55 -14.78
C LEU A 283 12.22 41.83 -14.05
N ALA A 284 11.91 41.73 -12.75
CA ALA A 284 11.56 42.89 -11.93
C ALA A 284 12.78 43.78 -11.60
N ALA A 285 13.96 43.18 -11.40
CA ALA A 285 15.20 43.91 -11.12
C ALA A 285 15.71 44.70 -12.35
N VAL A 286 15.63 44.11 -13.55
CA VAL A 286 16.05 44.77 -14.81
C VAL A 286 15.14 45.96 -15.15
N ARG A 287 13.83 45.87 -14.89
CA ARG A 287 12.88 46.98 -15.12
C ARG A 287 13.04 48.15 -14.14
N ARG A 288 13.59 47.92 -12.93
CA ARG A 288 13.87 49.00 -11.97
C ARG A 288 15.13 49.78 -12.32
N SER A 289 16.15 49.12 -12.89
CA SER A 289 17.40 49.77 -13.27
C SER A 289 17.27 50.66 -14.52
N ALA A 290 16.33 50.34 -15.43
CA ALA A 290 16.08 51.13 -16.65
C ALA A 290 15.21 52.38 -16.45
N ARG A 291 14.72 52.65 -15.23
CA ARG A 291 13.89 53.84 -14.91
C ARG A 291 14.67 54.97 -14.20
N ASN A 292 15.94 54.75 -13.88
CA ASN A 292 16.79 55.72 -13.17
C ASN A 292 18.02 56.18 -14.00
N CYS A 293 17.92 56.16 -15.33
CA CYS A 293 18.80 56.89 -16.24
C CYS A 293 17.98 57.84 -17.11
#